data_AF-A0A151EC44-F1
#
_entry.id   AF-A0A151EC44-F1
#
_cell.length_a   1.000
_cell.length_b   1.000
_cell.length_c   1.000
_cell.angle_alpha   90.00
_cell.angle_beta   90.00
_cell.angle_gamma   90.00
#
_symmetry.space_group_name_H-M   'P 1'
#
loop_
_entity.id
_entity.type
_entity.pdbx_description
1 polymer ?
#
loop_
_entity_poly.entity_id
_entity_poly.type
_entity_poly.pdbx_seq_one_letter_code
_entity_poly.pdbx_strand_id
1 'polypeptide(L)'
;MKKDIKKILSKKGPLAENEVKDLLRSYQIKTTKYKIVNKIKDLDDLDLKFPVALKICSSKILHKTDVGGVKLDIKNMSELKDKFKDFKKRFPKENLLVDQMVKKGVEIIIGLVQDPTFGLTIMYGMGGIFTELYEDVTFRVVPIECK
;
A
#
# COMPACT_ATOMS: atom_id res chain seq x y z
N MET A 1 -2.31 7.17 21.98
CA MET A 1 -2.63 6.46 20.71
C MET A 1 -4.09 6.71 20.36
N LYS A 2 -4.40 7.21 19.15
CA LYS A 2 -5.79 7.54 18.73
C LYS A 2 -6.68 6.28 18.78
N LYS A 3 -7.97 6.42 19.15
CA LYS A 3 -8.95 5.31 19.26
C LYS A 3 -8.98 4.43 17.99
N ASP A 4 -8.80 5.04 16.82
CA ASP A 4 -8.84 4.35 15.52
C ASP A 4 -7.68 3.36 15.32
N ILE A 5 -6.50 3.63 15.89
CA ILE A 5 -5.32 2.76 15.73
C ILE A 5 -5.47 1.49 16.56
N LYS A 6 -6.03 1.59 17.78
CA LYS A 6 -6.33 0.39 18.59
C LYS A 6 -7.31 -0.54 17.86
N LYS A 7 -8.29 0.03 17.15
CA LYS A 7 -9.23 -0.74 16.33
C LYS A 7 -8.52 -1.45 15.17
N ILE A 8 -7.61 -0.77 14.46
CA ILE A 8 -6.80 -1.39 13.39
C ILE A 8 -5.97 -2.54 13.94
N LEU A 9 -5.25 -2.36 15.05
CA LEU A 9 -4.40 -3.38 15.67
C LEU A 9 -5.18 -4.59 16.21
N SER A 10 -6.47 -4.42 16.52
CA SER A 10 -7.31 -5.52 16.99
C SER A 10 -7.81 -6.45 15.88
N LYS A 11 -7.65 -6.05 14.60
CA LYS A 11 -8.06 -6.88 13.46
C LYS A 11 -7.10 -8.06 13.27
N LYS A 12 -7.67 -9.23 13.01
CA LYS A 12 -6.91 -10.42 12.58
C LYS A 12 -6.85 -10.49 11.06
N GLY A 13 -5.69 -10.82 10.52
CA GLY A 13 -5.45 -10.98 9.08
C GLY A 13 -4.95 -9.71 8.38
N PRO A 14 -4.85 -9.73 7.04
CA PRO A 14 -4.30 -8.61 6.29
C PRO A 14 -5.14 -7.34 6.41
N LEU A 15 -4.46 -6.19 6.42
CA LEU A 15 -5.08 -4.87 6.48
C LEU A 15 -5.18 -4.25 5.08
N ALA A 16 -6.17 -3.38 4.87
CA ALA A 16 -6.23 -2.61 3.64
C ALA A 16 -5.12 -1.53 3.60
N GLU A 17 -4.68 -1.14 2.41
CA GLU A 17 -3.52 -0.24 2.23
C GLU A 17 -3.67 1.10 2.95
N ASN A 18 -4.88 1.68 2.99
CA ASN A 18 -5.13 2.90 3.76
C ASN A 18 -4.89 2.69 5.27
N GLU A 19 -5.33 1.55 5.82
CA GLU A 19 -5.18 1.24 7.24
C GLU A 19 -3.71 1.04 7.60
N VAL A 20 -2.95 0.36 6.73
CA VAL A 20 -1.51 0.20 6.89
C VAL A 20 -0.81 1.56 6.86
N LYS A 21 -1.14 2.42 5.90
CA LYS A 21 -0.50 3.75 5.82
C LYS A 21 -0.83 4.64 7.00
N ASP A 22 -2.06 4.62 7.50
CA ASP A 22 -2.46 5.37 8.69
C ASP A 22 -1.77 4.83 9.95
N LEU A 23 -1.61 3.50 10.06
CA LEU A 23 -0.85 2.88 11.13
C LEU A 23 0.61 3.34 11.10
N LEU A 24 1.28 3.23 9.95
CA LEU A 24 2.68 3.67 9.77
C LEU A 24 2.87 5.15 10.13
N ARG A 25 1.98 6.03 9.65
CA ARG A 25 2.01 7.47 10.00
C ARG A 25 1.87 7.70 11.50
N SER A 26 1.10 6.89 12.21
CA SER A 26 0.95 7.02 13.66
C SER A 26 2.24 6.72 14.43
N TYR A 27 3.13 5.93 13.83
CA TYR A 27 4.50 5.67 14.28
C TYR A 27 5.52 6.60 13.63
N GLN A 28 5.08 7.71 13.03
CA GLN A 28 5.93 8.72 12.36
C GLN A 28 6.69 8.20 11.12
N ILE A 29 6.32 7.02 10.61
CA ILE A 29 6.84 6.50 9.35
C ILE A 29 6.12 7.23 8.22
N LYS A 30 6.88 7.96 7.40
CA LYS A 30 6.35 8.75 6.29
C LYS A 30 5.75 7.83 5.23
N THR A 31 4.53 8.11 4.81
CA THR A 31 3.86 7.44 3.69
C THR A 31 3.32 8.46 2.71
N THR A 32 3.07 8.03 1.46
CA THR A 32 2.51 8.88 0.40
C THR A 32 1.13 9.41 0.81
N LYS A 33 0.79 10.64 0.38
CA LYS A 33 -0.57 11.15 0.52
C LYS A 33 -1.51 10.34 -0.38
N TYR A 34 -2.72 10.07 0.10
CA TYR A 34 -3.72 9.33 -0.67
C TYR A 34 -5.13 9.80 -0.33
N LYS A 35 -6.08 9.42 -1.17
CA LYS A 35 -7.52 9.58 -0.95
C LYS A 35 -8.26 8.29 -1.30
N ILE A 36 -9.14 7.84 -0.42
CA ILE A 36 -10.07 6.74 -0.73
C ILE A 36 -11.20 7.30 -1.59
N VAL A 37 -11.53 6.61 -2.67
CA VAL A 37 -12.57 7.02 -3.61
C VAL A 37 -13.50 5.85 -3.93
N ASN A 38 -14.79 6.05 -3.67
CA ASN A 38 -15.83 5.04 -3.82
C ASN A 38 -16.82 5.41 -4.92
N LYS A 39 -17.05 6.70 -5.14
CA LYS A 39 -17.89 7.27 -6.18
C LYS A 39 -17.07 8.22 -7.04
N ILE A 40 -17.51 8.44 -8.27
CA ILE A 40 -16.81 9.36 -9.19
C ILE A 40 -16.77 10.79 -8.64
N LYS A 41 -17.77 11.20 -7.86
CA LYS A 41 -17.83 12.51 -7.20
C LYS A 41 -16.71 12.71 -6.16
N ASP A 42 -16.19 11.62 -5.58
CA ASP A 42 -15.11 11.70 -4.60
C ASP A 42 -13.80 12.21 -5.25
N LEU A 43 -13.71 12.18 -6.58
CA LEU A 43 -12.58 12.72 -7.34
C LEU A 43 -12.60 14.25 -7.46
N ASP A 44 -13.74 14.89 -7.24
CA ASP A 44 -13.86 16.34 -7.43
C ASP A 44 -13.09 17.10 -6.33
N ASP A 45 -13.05 16.60 -5.10
CA ASP A 45 -12.24 17.17 -4.00
C ASP A 45 -10.83 16.52 -3.89
N LEU A 46 -10.25 16.08 -5.00
CA LEU A 46 -8.93 15.42 -4.99
C LEU A 46 -7.80 16.44 -4.82
N ASP A 47 -7.27 16.57 -3.61
CA ASP A 47 -6.10 17.40 -3.31
C ASP A 47 -4.77 16.63 -3.47
N LEU A 48 -4.51 16.11 -4.68
CA LEU A 48 -3.25 15.45 -5.04
C LEU A 48 -2.69 16.01 -6.34
N LYS A 49 -1.37 16.14 -6.41
CA LYS A 49 -0.68 16.56 -7.63
C LYS A 49 -0.47 15.36 -8.55
N PHE A 50 -0.72 15.56 -9.84
CA PHE A 50 -0.41 14.58 -10.87
C PHE A 50 1.11 14.51 -11.15
N PRO A 51 1.65 13.35 -11.57
CA PRO A 51 0.91 12.10 -11.80
C PRO A 51 0.48 11.39 -10.51
N VAL A 52 -0.61 10.64 -10.59
CA VAL A 52 -1.14 9.82 -9.47
C VAL A 52 -1.24 8.35 -9.87
N ALA A 53 -1.37 7.47 -8.87
CA ALA A 53 -1.72 6.08 -9.07
C ALA A 53 -3.16 5.81 -8.62
N LEU A 54 -3.88 4.96 -9.35
CA LEU A 54 -5.17 4.41 -8.93
C LEU A 54 -5.00 2.93 -8.59
N LYS A 55 -5.41 2.54 -7.38
CA LYS A 55 -5.23 1.19 -6.85
C LYS A 55 -6.52 0.67 -6.22
N ILE A 56 -6.72 -0.65 -6.26
CA ILE A 56 -7.71 -1.31 -5.41
C ILE A 56 -7.28 -1.20 -3.94
N CYS A 57 -8.22 -0.86 -3.07
CA CYS A 57 -8.02 -0.77 -1.63
C CYS A 57 -8.86 -1.83 -0.92
N SER A 58 -8.31 -3.04 -0.83
CA SER A 58 -8.95 -4.21 -0.25
C SER A 58 -8.02 -4.93 0.70
N SER A 59 -8.55 -5.49 1.79
CA SER A 59 -7.82 -6.39 2.67
C SER A 59 -7.82 -7.84 2.16
N LYS A 60 -8.64 -8.16 1.15
CA LYS A 60 -8.76 -9.52 0.59
C LYS A 60 -7.91 -9.73 -0.65
N ILE A 61 -7.66 -8.67 -1.42
CA ILE A 61 -6.87 -8.72 -2.65
C ILE A 61 -5.46 -8.24 -2.33
N LEU A 62 -4.55 -9.19 -2.07
CA LEU A 62 -3.16 -8.91 -1.74
C LEU A 62 -2.33 -8.60 -2.99
N HIS A 63 -2.41 -9.43 -4.03
CA HIS A 63 -1.69 -9.25 -5.29
C HIS A 63 -2.51 -8.42 -6.29
N LYS A 64 -2.58 -7.12 -6.04
CA LYS A 64 -3.41 -6.17 -6.81
C LYS A 64 -2.92 -6.02 -8.26
N THR A 65 -1.62 -6.09 -8.49
CA THR A 65 -1.03 -5.95 -9.82
C THR A 65 -1.46 -7.12 -10.73
N ASP A 66 -1.50 -8.33 -10.19
CA ASP A 66 -1.81 -9.56 -10.92
C ASP A 66 -3.25 -9.58 -11.43
N VAL A 67 -4.16 -8.95 -10.68
CA VAL A 67 -5.55 -8.74 -11.13
C VAL A 67 -5.71 -7.50 -12.00
N GLY A 68 -4.65 -6.77 -12.32
CA GLY A 68 -4.70 -5.48 -13.04
C GLY A 68 -5.44 -4.40 -12.25
N GLY A 69 -5.36 -4.47 -10.92
CA GLY A 69 -5.96 -3.57 -9.93
C GLY A 69 -5.06 -2.41 -9.53
N VAL A 70 -4.02 -2.11 -10.32
CA VAL A 70 -3.12 -0.97 -10.17
C VAL A 70 -2.93 -0.30 -11.52
N LYS A 71 -3.14 1.01 -11.57
CA LYS A 71 -2.80 1.86 -12.72
C LYS A 71 -1.92 2.99 -12.22
N LEU A 72 -0.68 3.01 -12.70
CA LEU A 72 0.31 4.05 -12.41
C LEU A 72 0.32 5.13 -13.49
N ASP A 73 1.00 6.23 -13.17
CA ASP A 73 1.29 7.35 -14.07
C ASP A 73 0.04 7.94 -14.74
N ILE A 74 -1.04 8.11 -13.97
CA ILE A 74 -2.22 8.84 -14.44
C ILE A 74 -1.88 10.32 -14.43
N LYS A 75 -1.98 10.98 -15.59
CA LYS A 75 -1.39 12.32 -15.80
C LYS A 75 -2.35 13.47 -15.55
N ASN A 76 -3.65 13.21 -15.56
CA ASN A 76 -4.66 14.24 -15.39
C ASN A 76 -6.00 13.66 -14.88
N MET A 77 -6.91 14.56 -14.54
CA MET A 77 -8.23 14.23 -13.99
C MET A 77 -9.13 13.47 -14.97
N SER A 78 -9.04 13.75 -16.28
CA SER A 78 -9.85 13.05 -17.29
C SER A 78 -9.46 11.57 -17.35
N GLU A 79 -8.17 11.30 -17.48
CA GLU A 79 -7.64 9.93 -17.46
C GLU A 79 -7.99 9.21 -16.14
N LEU A 80 -7.93 9.91 -15.01
CA LEU A 80 -8.31 9.35 -13.71
C LEU A 80 -9.79 8.95 -13.68
N LYS A 81 -10.70 9.80 -14.18
CA LYS A 81 -12.14 9.50 -14.22
C LYS A 81 -12.44 8.30 -15.12
N ASP A 82 -11.75 8.17 -16.25
CA ASP A 82 -11.93 7.04 -17.15
C ASP A 82 -11.43 5.73 -16.53
N LYS A 83 -10.25 5.76 -15.91
CA LYS A 83 -9.70 4.58 -15.20
C LYS A 83 -10.50 4.21 -13.97
N PHE A 84 -11.07 5.18 -13.26
CA PHE A 84 -11.99 4.92 -12.16
C PHE A 84 -13.24 4.14 -12.62
N LYS A 85 -13.86 4.53 -13.74
CA LYS A 85 -15.02 3.82 -14.29
C LYS A 85 -14.67 2.39 -14.69
N ASP A 86 -13.52 2.21 -15.36
CA ASP A 86 -13.03 0.87 -15.73
C ASP A 86 -12.81 -0.02 -14.50
N PHE A 87 -12.12 0.49 -13.48
CA PHE A 87 -11.89 -0.24 -12.23
C PHE A 87 -13.20 -0.57 -11.52
N LYS A 88 -14.17 0.34 -11.47
CA LYS A 88 -15.48 0.06 -10.87
C LYS A 88 -16.32 -0.95 -11.66
N LYS A 89 -16.15 -1.03 -12.98
CA LYS A 89 -16.79 -2.08 -13.79
C LYS A 89 -16.21 -3.46 -13.47
N ARG A 90 -14.89 -3.55 -13.34
CA ARG A 90 -14.16 -4.80 -13.06
C ARG A 90 -14.26 -5.24 -11.59
N PHE A 91 -14.27 -4.28 -10.67
CA PHE A 91 -14.24 -4.47 -9.21
C PHE A 91 -15.36 -3.68 -8.51
N PRO A 92 -16.64 -3.99 -8.77
CA PRO A 92 -17.78 -3.17 -8.34
C PRO A 92 -17.91 -3.03 -6.82
N LYS A 93 -17.44 -4.04 -6.07
CA LYS A 93 -17.54 -4.10 -4.60
C LYS A 93 -16.32 -3.53 -3.88
N GLU A 94 -15.24 -3.25 -4.60
CA GLU A 94 -13.98 -2.84 -3.97
C GLU A 94 -13.89 -1.32 -3.85
N ASN A 95 -13.29 -0.87 -2.75
CA ASN A 95 -12.89 0.53 -2.60
C ASN A 95 -11.67 0.80 -3.47
N LEU A 96 -11.54 2.02 -3.96
CA LEU A 96 -10.35 2.44 -4.71
C LEU A 96 -9.58 3.49 -3.90
N LEU A 97 -8.29 3.60 -4.18
CA LEU A 97 -7.39 4.55 -3.55
C LEU A 97 -6.62 5.28 -4.66
N VAL A 98 -6.69 6.61 -4.63
CA VAL A 98 -5.84 7.49 -5.43
C VAL A 98 -4.63 7.85 -4.58
N ASP A 99 -3.44 7.59 -5.10
CA ASP A 99 -2.19 7.70 -4.38
C ASP A 99 -1.25 8.70 -5.06
N GLN A 100 -0.52 9.46 -4.27
CA GLN A 100 0.53 10.34 -4.78
C GLN A 100 1.68 9.51 -5.37
N MET A 101 2.11 9.84 -6.59
CA MET A 101 3.37 9.29 -7.13
C MET A 101 4.58 10.00 -6.51
N VAL A 102 5.61 9.23 -6.23
CA VAL A 102 6.92 9.74 -5.78
C VAL A 102 7.89 9.79 -6.95
N LYS A 103 8.92 10.64 -6.85
CA LYS A 103 10.00 10.65 -7.84
C LYS A 103 10.70 9.29 -7.82
N LYS A 104 11.21 8.88 -8.98
CA LYS A 104 12.06 7.69 -9.08
C LYS A 104 13.27 7.85 -8.15
N GLY A 105 13.67 6.75 -7.54
CA GLY A 105 14.77 6.67 -6.62
C GLY A 105 15.15 5.21 -6.39
N VAL A 106 15.90 4.96 -5.31
CA VAL A 106 16.22 3.60 -4.88
C VAL A 106 15.00 3.00 -4.20
N GLU A 107 14.54 1.86 -4.72
CA GLU A 107 13.49 1.06 -4.09
C GLU A 107 14.14 0.00 -3.21
N ILE A 108 13.65 -0.14 -1.99
CA ILE A 108 14.09 -1.16 -1.03
C ILE A 108 12.87 -1.90 -0.49
N ILE A 109 13.04 -3.16 -0.14
CA ILE A 109 12.04 -3.93 0.59
C ILE A 109 12.53 -4.17 2.01
N ILE A 110 11.64 -3.97 2.99
CA ILE A 110 11.88 -4.27 4.40
C ILE A 110 10.65 -4.99 4.93
N GLY A 111 10.87 -6.12 5.61
CA GLY A 111 9.81 -6.90 6.24
C GLY A 111 10.24 -7.45 7.59
N LEU A 112 9.26 -7.78 8.43
CA LEU A 112 9.48 -8.53 9.67
C LEU A 112 8.71 -9.84 9.57
N VAL A 113 9.37 -10.93 9.96
CA VAL A 113 8.81 -12.29 9.96
C VAL A 113 9.06 -12.91 11.32
N GLN A 114 8.04 -13.55 11.89
CA GLN A 114 8.21 -14.40 13.06
C GLN A 114 8.63 -15.79 12.58
N ASP A 115 9.94 -16.04 12.59
CA ASP A 115 10.50 -17.34 12.24
C ASP A 115 10.28 -18.35 13.39
N PRO A 116 9.86 -19.60 13.12
CA PRO A 116 9.63 -20.61 14.16
C PRO A 116 10.87 -21.00 14.95
N THR A 117 12.06 -20.89 14.36
CA THR A 117 13.34 -21.32 14.95
C THR A 117 14.10 -20.13 15.52
N PHE A 118 14.22 -19.04 14.77
CA PHE A 118 15.04 -17.89 15.12
C PHE A 118 14.26 -16.74 15.78
N GLY A 119 12.94 -16.84 15.84
CA GLY A 119 12.09 -15.78 16.37
C GLY A 119 11.97 -14.60 15.41
N LEU A 120 11.87 -13.39 15.95
CA LEU A 120 11.64 -12.19 15.14
C LEU A 120 12.87 -11.89 14.25
N THR A 121 12.64 -11.91 12.94
CA THR A 121 13.67 -11.75 11.91
C THR A 121 13.31 -10.59 10.98
N ILE A 122 14.28 -9.77 10.61
CA ILE A 122 14.14 -8.70 9.62
C ILE A 122 14.61 -9.18 8.24
N MET A 123 13.79 -8.90 7.23
CA MET A 123 14.11 -9.04 5.80
C MET A 123 14.51 -7.66 5.27
N TYR A 124 15.60 -7.59 4.52
CA TYR A 124 16.05 -6.38 3.82
C TYR A 124 16.57 -6.73 2.43
N GLY A 125 16.27 -5.92 1.42
CA GLY A 125 16.78 -6.14 0.07
C GLY A 125 16.43 -5.03 -0.91
N MET A 126 16.80 -5.23 -2.18
CA MET A 126 16.37 -4.35 -3.27
C MET A 126 14.87 -4.50 -3.50
N GLY A 127 14.16 -3.38 -3.66
CA GLY A 127 12.72 -3.35 -3.91
C GLY A 127 12.36 -3.36 -5.40
N GLY A 128 11.06 -3.43 -5.68
CA GLY A 128 10.49 -3.36 -7.02
C GLY A 128 10.08 -4.71 -7.59
N ILE A 129 9.68 -4.74 -8.86
CA ILE A 129 9.18 -5.96 -9.53
C ILE A 129 10.26 -7.04 -9.70
N PHE A 130 11.52 -6.69 -9.54
CA PHE A 130 12.65 -7.59 -9.76
C PHE A 130 13.16 -8.25 -8.48
N THR A 131 12.64 -7.87 -7.30
CA THR A 131 13.05 -8.47 -6.02
C THR A 131 12.89 -9.99 -6.02
N GLU A 132 11.77 -10.49 -6.56
CA GLU A 132 11.48 -11.92 -6.64
C GLU A 132 12.36 -12.64 -7.68
N LEU A 133 12.89 -11.91 -8.67
CA LEU A 133 13.71 -12.48 -9.75
C LEU A 133 15.20 -12.59 -9.38
N TYR A 134 15.70 -11.64 -8.58
CA TYR A 134 17.13 -11.58 -8.24
C TYR A 134 17.48 -12.22 -6.90
N GLU A 135 16.49 -12.64 -6.11
CA GLU A 135 16.68 -13.18 -4.74
C GLU A 135 17.56 -12.29 -3.85
N ASP A 136 17.63 -10.99 -4.14
CA ASP A 136 18.51 -10.04 -3.46
C ASP A 136 17.86 -9.53 -2.16
N VAL A 137 17.61 -10.48 -1.27
CA VAL A 137 17.09 -10.26 0.08
C VAL A 137 17.97 -10.99 1.07
N THR A 138 18.20 -10.34 2.22
CA THR A 138 18.91 -10.94 3.34
C THR A 138 18.03 -10.94 4.58
N PHE A 139 18.18 -12.00 5.39
CA PHE A 139 17.47 -12.17 6.65
C PHE A 139 18.45 -12.06 7.82
N ARG A 140 18.08 -11.31 8.85
CA ARG A 140 18.86 -11.19 10.09
C ARG A 140 17.93 -11.27 11.30
N VAL A 141 18.36 -11.98 12.35
CA VAL A 141 17.64 -11.99 13.63
C VAL A 141 17.65 -10.57 14.19
N VAL A 142 16.49 -10.09 14.66
CA VAL A 142 16.43 -8.75 15.25
C VAL A 142 17.14 -8.80 16.61
N PRO A 143 18.18 -7.97 16.84
CA PRO A 143 18.99 -8.04 18.06
C PRO A 143 18.31 -7.31 19.23
N ILE A 144 17.04 -7.59 19.46
CA ILE A 144 16.26 -7.04 20.58
C ILE A 144 15.53 -8.18 21.28
N GLU A 145 15.63 -8.20 22.61
CA GLU A 145 14.88 -9.12 23.45
C GLU A 145 13.66 -8.39 24.00
N CYS A 146 12.46 -8.95 23.78
CA CYS A 146 11.27 -8.48 24.48
C CYS A 146 11.38 -8.92 25.94
N LYS A 147 11.63 -7.97 26.85
CA LYS A 147 11.46 -8.20 28.29
C LYS A 147 9.99 -8.19 28.68
#